data_AF-A0A668A7Q5-F1
#
_entry.id   AF-A0A668A7Q5-F1
#
_cell.length_a   1.000
_cell.length_b   1.000
_cell.length_c   1.000
_cell.angle_alpha   90.00
_cell.angle_beta   90.00
_cell.angle_gamma   90.00
#
_symmetry.space_group_name_H-M   'P 1'
#
loop_
_entity.id
_entity.type
_entity.pdbx_description
1 polymer ?
#
loop_
_entity_poly.entity_id
_entity_poly.type
_entity_poly.pdbx_seq_one_letter_code
_entity_poly.pdbx_strand_id
1 'polypeptide(L)'
;MIFLTDDSRAERTALSRTFPHGKLLLCCFHLLQAVWRWLCCKENDISMSDRATLSAVIEDTLNARRESLLHSCYHEALESSAFNRSSTARGSIGLSATLTPCL
;
A
#
# COMPACT_ATOMS: atom_id res chain seq x y z
N MET A 1 -20.33 -6.79 11.52
CA MET A 1 -19.30 -5.89 12.08
C MET A 1 -18.18 -5.75 11.06
N ILE A 2 -17.63 -4.55 10.89
CA ILE A 2 -16.50 -4.27 10.00
C ILE A 2 -15.32 -3.86 10.90
N PHE A 3 -14.16 -4.48 10.66
CA PHE A 3 -12.91 -4.16 11.33
C PHE A 3 -11.94 -3.54 10.31
N LEU A 4 -11.36 -2.41 10.66
CA LEU A 4 -10.21 -1.84 9.94
C LEU A 4 -8.95 -2.32 10.65
N THR A 5 -8.10 -3.08 9.98
CA THR A 5 -6.94 -3.73 10.57
C THR A 5 -5.64 -3.17 10.00
N ASP A 6 -4.54 -3.40 10.71
CA ASP A 6 -3.22 -3.37 10.07
C ASP A 6 -3.04 -4.60 9.17
N ASP A 7 -1.97 -4.63 8.37
CA ASP A 7 -1.55 -5.84 7.65
C ASP A 7 -0.78 -6.81 8.58
N SER A 8 -1.40 -7.11 9.72
CA SER A 8 -0.85 -8.01 10.73
C SER A 8 -1.55 -9.37 10.66
N ARG A 9 -0.81 -10.40 10.25
CA ARG A 9 -1.35 -11.78 10.22
C ARG A 9 -1.87 -12.21 11.59
N ALA A 10 -1.18 -11.84 12.66
CA ALA A 10 -1.55 -12.19 14.02
C ALA A 10 -2.90 -11.55 14.41
N GLU A 11 -3.04 -10.24 14.19
CA GLU A 11 -4.27 -9.48 14.46
C GLU A 11 -5.45 -10.04 13.64
N ARG A 12 -5.27 -10.18 12.32
CA ARG A 12 -6.32 -10.64 11.42
C ARG A 12 -6.76 -12.07 11.71
N THR A 13 -5.84 -12.93 12.14
CA THR A 13 -6.15 -14.31 12.56
C THR A 13 -6.96 -14.32 13.86
N ALA A 14 -6.56 -13.51 14.85
CA ALA A 14 -7.28 -13.41 16.11
C ALA A 14 -8.72 -12.89 15.88
N LEU A 15 -8.88 -11.81 15.12
CA LEU A 15 -10.18 -11.24 14.81
C LEU A 15 -11.07 -12.21 14.02
N SER A 16 -10.52 -12.94 13.04
CA SER A 16 -11.30 -13.92 12.27
C SER A 16 -11.76 -15.10 13.13
N ARG A 17 -10.99 -15.50 14.14
CA ARG A 17 -11.38 -16.57 15.09
C ARG A 17 -12.46 -16.10 16.06
N THR A 18 -12.35 -14.88 16.56
CA THR A 18 -13.30 -14.32 17.52
C THR A 18 -14.60 -13.87 16.84
N PHE A 19 -14.51 -13.34 15.62
CA PHE A 19 -15.63 -12.80 14.84
C PHE A 19 -15.68 -13.44 13.45
N PRO A 20 -16.11 -14.70 13.33
CA PRO A 20 -16.05 -15.45 12.07
C PRO A 20 -16.94 -14.87 10.95
N HIS A 21 -17.94 -14.07 11.29
CA HIS A 21 -18.79 -13.35 10.33
C HIS A 21 -18.43 -11.86 10.19
N GLY A 22 -17.36 -11.41 10.86
CA GLY A 22 -16.83 -10.06 10.73
C GLY A 22 -16.12 -9.86 9.39
N LYS A 23 -16.27 -8.69 8.78
CA LYS A 23 -15.49 -8.31 7.60
C LYS A 23 -14.24 -7.57 8.04
N LEU A 24 -13.07 -8.05 7.61
CA LEU A 24 -11.78 -7.43 7.88
C LEU A 24 -11.32 -6.68 6.63
N LEU A 25 -11.11 -5.37 6.75
CA LEU A 25 -10.58 -4.51 5.71
C LEU A 25 -9.26 -3.92 6.18
N LEU A 26 -8.34 -3.62 5.26
CA LEU A 26 -7.15 -2.86 5.61
C LEU A 26 -7.52 -1.41 5.92
N CYS A 27 -6.87 -0.85 6.94
CA CYS A 27 -7.01 0.54 7.29
C CYS A 27 -6.21 1.42 6.33
N CYS A 28 -6.85 2.41 5.69
CA CYS A 28 -6.18 3.35 4.79
C CYS A 28 -5.02 4.10 5.48
N PHE A 29 -5.16 4.40 6.78
CA PHE A 29 -4.10 5.04 7.55
C PHE A 29 -2.84 4.18 7.66
N HIS A 30 -2.98 2.90 8.03
CA HIS A 30 -1.84 1.99 8.11
C HIS A 30 -1.22 1.73 6.74
N LEU A 31 -2.05 1.69 5.68
CA LEU A 31 -1.58 1.58 4.31
C LEU A 31 -0.72 2.79 3.91
N LEU A 32 -1.22 4.02 4.12
CA LEU A 32 -0.46 5.26 3.84
C LEU A 32 0.84 5.32 4.63
N GLN A 33 0.84 4.89 5.90
CA GLN A 33 2.06 4.79 6.69
C GLN A 33 3.06 3.76 6.13
N ALA A 34 2.59 2.59 5.69
CA ALA A 34 3.43 1.58 5.06
C ALA A 34 4.03 2.07 3.74
N VAL A 35 3.21 2.72 2.91
CA VAL A 35 3.63 3.37 1.66
C VAL A 35 4.68 4.44 1.94
N TRP A 36 4.45 5.34 2.89
CA TRP A 36 5.40 6.40 3.20
C TRP A 36 6.75 5.87 3.69
N ARG A 37 6.73 4.82 4.54
CA ARG A 37 7.95 4.11 4.97
C ARG A 37 8.68 3.52 3.77
N TRP A 38 7.96 2.87 2.85
CA TRP A 38 8.54 2.33 1.63
C TRP A 38 9.13 3.45 0.75
N LEU A 39 8.42 4.55 0.55
CA LEU A 39 8.91 5.70 -0.24
C LEU A 39 10.18 6.32 0.33
N CYS A 40 10.31 6.36 1.66
CA CYS A 40 11.47 6.94 2.34
C CYS A 40 12.61 5.97 2.59
N CYS A 41 12.40 4.67 2.34
CA CYS A 41 13.40 3.63 2.50
C CYS A 41 14.58 3.87 1.54
N LYS A 42 15.81 3.89 2.08
CA LYS A 42 17.00 4.23 1.29
C LYS A 42 17.27 3.19 0.21
N GLU A 43 16.94 1.94 0.50
CA GLU A 43 17.10 0.77 -0.34
C GLU A 43 16.26 0.85 -1.63
N ASN A 44 15.22 1.68 -1.63
CA ASN A 44 14.32 1.87 -2.78
C ASN A 44 14.77 3.00 -3.72
N ASP A 45 15.77 3.79 -3.33
CA ASP A 45 16.40 4.85 -4.13
C ASP A 45 15.40 5.82 -4.82
N ILE A 46 14.32 6.17 -4.11
CA ILE A 46 13.28 7.05 -4.63
C ILE A 46 13.65 8.50 -4.33
N SER A 47 13.70 9.33 -5.37
CA SER A 47 13.99 10.75 -5.26
C SER A 47 12.90 11.50 -4.46
N MET A 48 13.26 12.57 -3.77
CA MET A 48 12.30 13.34 -2.97
C MET A 48 11.12 13.88 -3.79
N SER A 49 11.35 14.28 -5.04
CA SER A 49 10.30 14.70 -5.97
C SER A 49 9.35 13.56 -6.34
N ASP A 50 9.90 12.36 -6.56
CA ASP A 50 9.10 11.18 -6.89
C ASP A 50 8.27 10.71 -5.69
N ARG A 51 8.77 10.85 -4.45
CA ARG A 51 8.01 10.51 -3.23
C ARG A 51 6.72 11.32 -3.09
N ALA A 52 6.79 12.63 -3.34
CA ALA A 52 5.63 13.51 -3.27
C ALA A 52 4.58 13.14 -4.33
N THR A 53 5.03 12.94 -5.57
CA THR A 53 4.17 12.52 -6.69
C THR A 53 3.50 11.18 -6.41
N LEU A 54 4.27 10.17 -5.98
CA LEU A 54 3.73 8.84 -5.68
C LEU A 54 2.78 8.84 -4.49
N SER A 55 3.05 9.65 -3.45
CA SER A 55 2.14 9.79 -2.31
C SER A 55 0.80 10.38 -2.75
N ALA A 56 0.80 11.43 -3.58
CA ALA A 56 -0.42 12.04 -4.09
C ALA A 56 -1.25 11.06 -4.92
N VAL A 57 -0.63 10.30 -5.83
CA VAL A 57 -1.33 9.29 -6.65
C VAL A 57 -1.96 8.20 -5.78
N ILE A 58 -1.28 7.75 -4.73
CA ILE A 58 -1.81 6.75 -3.80
C ILE A 58 -2.99 7.33 -2.98
N GLU A 59 -2.88 8.57 -2.53
CA GLU A 59 -3.99 9.26 -1.85
C GLU A 59 -5.21 9.41 -2.75
N ASP A 60 -5.03 9.81 -4.01
CA ASP A 60 -6.13 9.92 -4.99
C ASP A 60 -6.77 8.55 -5.27
N THR A 61 -5.95 7.51 -5.38
CA THR A 61 -6.42 6.13 -5.57
C THR A 61 -7.28 5.65 -4.39
N LEU A 62 -6.86 5.95 -3.16
CA LEU A 62 -7.59 5.55 -1.95
C LEU A 62 -8.88 6.36 -1.74
N ASN A 63 -8.93 7.59 -2.24
CA ASN A 63 -10.09 8.46 -2.18
C ASN A 63 -11.01 8.35 -3.41
N ALA A 64 -10.69 7.45 -4.36
CA ALA A 64 -11.47 7.26 -5.57
C ALA A 64 -12.92 6.85 -5.25
N ARG A 65 -13.87 7.68 -5.69
CA ARG A 65 -15.32 7.49 -5.44
C ARG A 65 -15.95 6.45 -6.37
N ARG A 66 -15.19 5.95 -7.34
CA ARG A 66 -15.62 4.95 -8.32
C ARG A 66 -14.48 3.97 -8.57
N GLU A 67 -14.83 2.70 -8.68
CA GLU A 67 -13.87 1.63 -9.01
C GLU A 67 -13.13 1.92 -10.32
N SER A 68 -13.81 2.47 -11.33
CA SER A 68 -13.18 2.87 -12.59
C SER A 68 -12.06 3.91 -12.42
N LEU A 69 -12.21 4.84 -11.48
CA LEU A 69 -11.20 5.86 -11.17
C LEU A 69 -10.03 5.26 -10.39
N LEU A 70 -10.32 4.33 -9.48
CA LEU A 70 -9.28 3.58 -8.77
C LEU A 70 -8.38 2.83 -9.76
N HIS A 71 -8.97 2.13 -10.73
CA HIS A 71 -8.20 1.40 -11.74
C HIS A 71 -7.35 2.33 -12.62
N SER A 72 -7.87 3.49 -13.02
CA SER A 72 -7.09 4.45 -13.81
C SER A 72 -5.92 5.03 -13.02
N CYS A 73 -6.14 5.46 -11.77
CA CYS A 73 -5.07 6.01 -10.93
C CYS A 73 -4.00 4.94 -10.61
N TYR A 74 -4.42 3.70 -10.39
CA TYR A 74 -3.49 2.58 -10.19
C TYR A 74 -2.65 2.29 -11.44
N HIS A 75 -3.26 2.28 -12.62
CA HIS A 75 -2.52 2.09 -13.89
C HIS A 75 -1.54 3.23 -14.15
N GLU A 76 -1.96 4.48 -13.93
CA GLU A 76 -1.09 5.66 -14.05
C GLU A 76 0.09 5.58 -13.07
N ALA A 77 -0.14 5.12 -11.84
CA ALA A 77 0.91 4.90 -10.85
C ALA A 77 1.97 3.91 -11.36
N LEU A 78 1.55 2.80 -11.97
CA LEU A 78 2.45 1.77 -12.51
C LEU A 78 3.22 2.24 -13.74
N GLU A 79 2.59 3.03 -14.60
CA GLU A 79 3.20 3.55 -15.83
C GLU A 79 4.10 4.76 -15.58
N SER A 80 3.94 5.43 -14.43
CA SER A 80 4.79 6.53 -14.01
C SER A 80 6.26 6.12 -14.01
N SER A 81 7.08 6.94 -14.66
CA SER A 81 8.54 6.74 -14.71
C SER A 81 9.18 6.71 -13.30
N ALA A 82 8.54 7.34 -12.31
CA ALA A 82 8.93 7.27 -10.91
C ALA A 82 8.82 5.85 -10.34
N PHE A 83 7.75 5.14 -10.71
CA PHE A 83 7.53 3.77 -10.29
C PHE A 83 8.45 2.79 -11.03
N ASN A 84 8.59 2.96 -12.35
CA ASN A 84 9.46 2.13 -13.19
C ASN A 84 10.96 2.21 -12.83
N ARG A 85 11.44 3.34 -12.30
CA ARG A 85 12.80 3.45 -11.77
C ARG A 85 12.99 2.68 -10.46
N SER A 86 11.95 2.63 -9.62
CA SER A 86 11.97 1.93 -8.32
C SER A 86 11.76 0.41 -8.44
N SER A 87 11.05 -0.07 -9.47
CA SER A 87 10.78 -1.50 -9.70
C SER A 87 11.96 -2.26 -10.32
N THR A 88 12.91 -1.57 -10.96
CA THR A 88 14.19 -2.18 -11.40
C THR A 88 15.14 -2.55 -10.25
N ALA A 89 14.88 -2.11 -9.01
CA ALA A 89 15.75 -2.37 -7.86
C ALA A 89 15.50 -3.73 -7.16
N ARG A 90 14.32 -4.36 -7.33
CA ARG A 90 14.01 -5.80 -7.15
C ARG A 90 12.52 -6.02 -6.91
N GLY A 91 11.97 -7.00 -7.63
CA GLY A 91 10.78 -7.76 -7.23
C GLY A 91 9.47 -7.01 -7.42
N SER A 92 8.64 -7.54 -8.31
CA SER A 92 7.23 -7.22 -8.49
C SER A 92 6.57 -6.84 -7.17
N ILE A 93 5.70 -5.83 -7.20
CA ILE A 93 4.75 -5.55 -6.12
C ILE A 93 3.80 -6.75 -5.98
N GLY A 94 4.31 -7.82 -5.40
CA GLY A 94 3.48 -8.87 -4.87
C GLY A 94 2.85 -8.27 -3.63
N LEU A 95 1.55 -8.00 -3.66
CA LEU A 95 0.70 -7.84 -2.48
C LEU A 95 0.64 -9.13 -1.62
N SER A 96 1.70 -9.93 -1.64
CA SER A 96 1.95 -11.10 -0.81
C SER A 96 3.45 -11.41 -0.83
N ALA A 97 4.27 -10.61 -0.14
CA ALA A 97 5.56 -11.04 0.37
C ALA A 97 6.04 -10.05 1.43
N THR A 98 5.82 -10.43 2.69
CA THR A 98 6.66 -10.10 3.84
C THR A 98 7.14 -8.65 3.89
N LEU A 99 6.35 -7.79 4.54
CA LEU A 99 6.89 -6.62 5.22
C LEU A 99 7.98 -7.13 6.16
N THR A 100 9.24 -7.09 5.71
CA THR A 100 10.40 -7.22 6.59
C THR A 100 10.22 -6.16 7.67
N PRO A 101 10.35 -6.51 8.96
CA PRO A 101 10.41 -5.49 9.99
C PRO A 101 11.71 -4.74 9.73
N CYS A 102 11.63 -3.50 9.27
CA CYS A 102 12.70 -2.55 9.55
C CYS A 102 12.72 -2.41 11.08
N LEU A 103 13.59 -3.20 11.71
CA LEU A 103 14.17 -2.91 13.02
C LEU A 103 14.95 -1.60 12.95
#